data_AF-A0A0A1UBS9-F1
#
_entry.id   AF-A0A0A1UBS9-F1
#
_cell.length_a   1.000
_cell.length_b   1.000
_cell.length_c   1.000
_cell.angle_alpha   90.00
_cell.angle_beta   90.00
_cell.angle_gamma   90.00
#
_symmetry.space_group_name_H-M   'P 1'
#
loop_
_entity.id
_entity.type
_entity.pdbx_description
1 polymer ?
#
loop_
_entity_poly.entity_id
_entity_poly.type
_entity_poly.pdbx_seq_one_letter_code
_entity_poly.pdbx_strand_id
1 'polypeptide(L)'
;GELRCEEHVRYSQDHFNSNDAILLDTVDVLYIWVGSKCAVQTRKLALSAALEYVKKGKSEELRKRPVKLVSQDSEPYVFTTHFHGWQEGAKQKCSVNDNTLDAVDEYKKYFIKYSYDDLVNKKFQKGIDEQSLETYLSDEEFQTVFGMTPEAFQALPTWKRATLKKQKKLY
;
A
#
# COMPACT_ATOMS: atom_id res chain seq x y z
N GLY A 1 -18.85 11.18 -8.17
CA GLY A 1 -17.57 11.38 -8.85
C GLY A 1 -17.24 10.10 -9.56
N GLU A 2 -17.09 10.15 -10.88
CA GLU A 2 -16.71 8.99 -11.69
C GLU A 2 -15.19 8.88 -11.69
N LEU A 3 -14.66 7.68 -11.50
CA LEU A 3 -13.22 7.44 -11.51
C LEU A 3 -12.77 7.31 -12.97
N ARG A 4 -11.78 8.09 -13.36
CA ARG A 4 -11.23 8.11 -14.72
C ARG A 4 -9.75 7.71 -14.68
N CYS A 5 -9.36 6.88 -15.64
CA CYS A 5 -7.96 6.53 -15.87
C CYS A 5 -7.50 7.23 -17.16
N GLU A 6 -6.39 7.96 -17.09
CA GLU A 6 -5.81 8.70 -18.21
C GLU A 6 -4.35 8.30 -18.38
N GLU A 7 -3.93 8.06 -19.62
CA GLU A 7 -2.54 7.71 -19.96
C GLU A 7 -1.80 8.95 -20.47
N HIS A 8 -0.59 9.18 -19.96
CA HIS A 8 0.26 10.31 -20.35
C HIS A 8 1.61 9.81 -20.88
N VAL A 9 1.87 10.04 -22.18
CA VAL A 9 3.13 9.62 -22.84
C VAL A 9 4.30 10.55 -22.49
N ARG A 10 4.02 11.85 -22.29
CA ARG A 10 4.98 12.83 -21.79
C ARG A 10 4.56 13.24 -20.40
N TYR A 11 5.26 12.73 -19.40
CA TYR A 11 4.95 12.96 -18.01
C TYR A 11 6.07 13.75 -17.32
N SER A 12 5.70 14.48 -16.28
CA SER A 12 6.58 15.23 -15.39
C SER A 12 6.02 15.15 -13.97
N GLN A 13 6.80 15.63 -13.00
CA GLN A 13 6.33 15.77 -11.63
C GLN A 13 5.05 16.61 -11.51
N ASP A 14 4.81 17.57 -12.42
CA ASP A 14 3.61 18.43 -12.36
C ASP A 14 2.29 17.68 -12.55
N HIS A 15 2.35 16.44 -13.05
CA HIS A 15 1.18 15.58 -13.19
C HIS A 15 0.81 14.86 -11.88
N PHE A 16 1.61 15.04 -10.82
CA PHE A 16 1.44 14.36 -9.54
C PHE A 16 0.56 15.16 -8.58
N ASN A 17 -0.76 14.96 -8.70
CA ASN A 17 -1.75 15.61 -7.85
C ASN A 17 -1.93 14.87 -6.52
N SER A 18 -1.95 15.61 -5.41
CA SER A 18 -2.13 15.03 -4.07
C SER A 18 -3.44 14.27 -3.85
N ASN A 19 -4.45 14.44 -4.71
CA ASN A 19 -5.75 13.75 -4.60
C ASN A 19 -5.81 12.43 -5.39
N ASP A 20 -4.78 12.13 -6.18
CA ASP A 20 -4.81 11.05 -7.17
C ASP A 20 -3.88 9.89 -6.77
N ALA A 21 -4.04 8.77 -7.47
CA ALA A 21 -3.08 7.68 -7.48
C ALA A 21 -2.62 7.46 -8.93
N ILE A 22 -1.32 7.32 -9.15
CA ILE A 22 -0.69 7.30 -10.47
C ILE A 22 0.06 5.98 -10.64
N LEU A 23 -0.11 5.34 -11.79
CA LEU A 23 0.70 4.20 -12.19
C LEU A 23 1.86 4.67 -13.06
N LEU A 24 3.09 4.42 -12.63
CA LEU A 24 4.29 4.67 -13.41
C LEU A 24 4.86 3.32 -13.86
N ASP A 25 4.69 3.04 -15.14
CA ASP A 25 5.16 1.80 -15.78
C ASP A 25 6.63 1.95 -16.21
N THR A 26 7.55 1.39 -15.42
CA THR A 26 8.98 1.32 -15.77
C THR A 26 9.35 -0.08 -16.23
N VAL A 27 10.53 -0.29 -16.81
CA VAL A 27 10.90 -1.60 -17.35
C VAL A 27 10.94 -2.68 -16.25
N ASP A 28 11.44 -2.33 -15.07
CA ASP A 28 11.83 -3.23 -13.99
C ASP A 28 10.88 -3.21 -12.79
N VAL A 29 10.09 -2.15 -12.60
CA VAL A 29 9.13 -2.02 -11.50
C VAL A 29 7.85 -1.34 -12.01
N LEU A 30 6.68 -1.77 -11.54
CA LEU A 30 5.48 -0.94 -11.66
C LEU A 30 5.30 -0.13 -10.37
N TYR A 31 5.41 1.18 -10.43
CA TYR A 31 5.15 2.03 -9.27
C TYR A 31 3.70 2.48 -9.22
N ILE A 32 3.14 2.50 -8.01
CA ILE A 32 1.86 3.13 -7.69
C ILE A 32 2.20 4.31 -6.77
N TRP A 33 2.21 5.52 -7.31
CA TRP A 33 2.34 6.72 -6.49
C TRP A 33 0.99 7.11 -5.91
N VAL A 34 0.93 7.42 -4.62
CA VAL A 34 -0.29 7.76 -3.90
C VAL A 34 -0.15 9.14 -3.28
N GLY A 35 -1.04 10.05 -3.69
CA GLY A 35 -1.11 11.40 -3.15
C GLY A 35 -1.54 11.42 -1.67
N SER A 36 -1.03 12.40 -0.93
CA SER A 36 -1.30 12.56 0.51
C SER A 36 -2.78 12.77 0.88
N LYS A 37 -3.60 13.21 -0.08
CA LYS A 37 -5.04 13.46 0.05
C LYS A 37 -5.87 12.48 -0.79
N CYS A 38 -5.23 11.44 -1.33
CA CYS A 38 -5.87 10.46 -2.18
C CYS A 38 -6.93 9.68 -1.40
N ALA A 39 -8.14 9.58 -1.96
CA ALA A 39 -9.23 8.85 -1.34
C ALA A 39 -8.89 7.35 -1.24
N VAL A 40 -9.30 6.71 -0.13
CA VAL A 40 -9.06 5.28 0.10
C VAL A 40 -9.62 4.42 -1.03
N GLN A 41 -10.77 4.80 -1.61
CA GLN A 41 -11.35 4.10 -2.75
C GLN A 41 -10.45 4.17 -4.00
N THR A 42 -9.91 5.34 -4.33
CA THR A 42 -8.98 5.53 -5.44
C THR A 42 -7.72 4.69 -5.26
N ARG A 43 -7.16 4.67 -4.05
CA ARG A 43 -5.99 3.84 -3.71
C ARG A 43 -6.29 2.34 -3.90
N LYS A 44 -7.44 1.87 -3.41
CA LYS A 44 -7.88 0.46 -3.58
C LYS A 44 -8.02 0.07 -5.04
N LEU A 45 -8.57 0.96 -5.87
CA LEU A 45 -8.73 0.72 -7.30
C LEU A 45 -7.39 0.72 -8.03
N ALA A 46 -6.51 1.67 -7.72
CA ALA A 46 -5.15 1.70 -8.28
C ALA A 46 -4.38 0.42 -7.98
N LEU A 47 -4.46 -0.08 -6.73
CA LEU A 47 -3.90 -1.37 -6.34
C LEU A 47 -4.44 -2.53 -7.20
N SER A 48 -5.77 -2.63 -7.32
CA SER A 48 -6.40 -3.69 -8.12
C SER A 48 -5.98 -3.62 -9.59
N ALA A 49 -6.01 -2.41 -10.16
CA ALA A 49 -5.67 -2.16 -11.56
C ALA A 49 -4.20 -2.48 -11.86
N ALA A 50 -3.27 -2.06 -10.99
CA ALA A 50 -1.85 -2.33 -11.14
C ALA A 50 -1.51 -3.82 -11.11
N LEU A 51 -2.10 -4.56 -10.15
CA LEU A 51 -1.90 -6.01 -10.03
C LEU A 51 -2.49 -6.76 -11.23
N GLU A 52 -3.64 -6.32 -11.75
CA GLU A 52 -4.19 -6.87 -12.99
C GLU A 52 -3.34 -6.54 -14.22
N TYR A 53 -2.81 -5.31 -14.29
CA TYR A 53 -1.97 -4.85 -15.39
C TYR A 53 -0.71 -5.72 -15.53
N VAL A 54 -0.01 -5.96 -14.43
CA VAL A 54 1.17 -6.85 -14.40
C VAL A 54 0.79 -8.28 -14.80
N LYS A 55 -0.30 -8.84 -14.26
CA LYS A 55 -0.76 -10.20 -14.63
C LYS A 55 -1.05 -10.35 -16.13
N LYS A 56 -1.52 -9.29 -16.78
CA LYS A 56 -1.80 -9.24 -18.24
C LYS A 56 -0.57 -8.91 -19.08
N GLY A 57 0.62 -8.86 -18.48
CA GLY A 57 1.89 -8.57 -19.14
C GLY A 57 2.17 -9.47 -20.35
N LYS A 58 2.74 -8.86 -21.41
CA LYS A 58 3.00 -9.51 -22.70
C LYS A 58 4.09 -10.59 -22.64
N SER A 59 5.05 -10.43 -21.74
CA SER A 59 6.15 -11.38 -21.50
C SER A 59 6.12 -11.89 -20.07
N GLU A 60 6.79 -13.02 -19.82
CA GLU A 60 6.90 -13.61 -18.49
C GLU A 60 7.61 -12.68 -17.50
N GLU A 61 8.64 -11.96 -17.94
CA GLU A 61 9.35 -10.96 -17.14
C GLU A 61 8.40 -9.85 -16.66
N LEU A 62 7.56 -9.33 -17.57
CA LEU A 62 6.58 -8.30 -17.22
C LEU A 62 5.50 -8.80 -16.25
N ARG A 63 5.18 -10.10 -16.25
CA ARG A 63 4.21 -10.69 -15.31
C ARG A 63 4.78 -10.94 -13.92
N LYS A 64 6.10 -11.06 -13.81
CA LYS A 64 6.81 -11.25 -12.53
C LYS A 64 7.34 -9.96 -11.94
N ARG A 65 7.16 -8.85 -12.65
CA ARG A 65 7.66 -7.55 -12.24
C ARG A 65 7.06 -7.13 -10.90
N PRO A 66 7.86 -6.66 -9.93
CA PRO A 66 7.36 -6.17 -8.66
C PRO A 66 6.47 -4.95 -8.86
N VAL A 67 5.46 -4.81 -7.99
CA VAL A 67 4.57 -3.65 -7.93
C VAL A 67 4.80 -2.96 -6.59
N LYS A 68 5.23 -1.70 -6.63
CA LYS A 68 5.70 -0.96 -5.45
C LYS A 68 4.86 0.29 -5.22
N LEU A 69 4.45 0.52 -3.98
CA LEU A 69 3.75 1.72 -3.56
C LEU A 69 4.74 2.81 -3.15
N VAL A 70 4.49 4.04 -3.61
CA VAL A 70 5.23 5.25 -3.25
C VAL A 70 4.26 6.26 -2.67
N SER A 71 4.57 6.81 -1.51
CA SER A 71 3.75 7.85 -0.87
C SER A 71 4.31 9.22 -1.20
N GLN A 72 3.42 10.20 -1.42
CA GLN A 72 3.79 11.60 -1.60
C GLN A 72 4.73 12.11 -0.50
N ASP A 73 5.72 12.92 -0.90
CA ASP A 73 6.75 13.53 -0.04
C ASP A 73 7.72 12.52 0.61
N SER A 74 7.59 11.24 0.26
CA SER A 74 8.45 10.13 0.73
C SER A 74 8.95 9.31 -0.46
N GLU A 75 9.11 9.95 -1.63
CA GLU A 75 9.61 9.29 -2.84
C GLU A 75 11.08 8.89 -2.66
N PRO A 76 11.44 7.61 -2.90
CA PRO A 76 12.83 7.17 -2.86
C PRO A 76 13.59 7.69 -4.08
N TYR A 77 14.91 7.84 -3.95
CA TYR A 77 15.74 8.34 -5.06
C TYR A 77 15.57 7.50 -6.34
N VAL A 78 15.47 6.18 -6.23
CA VAL A 78 15.27 5.29 -7.39
C VAL A 78 14.03 5.68 -8.20
N PHE A 79 12.96 6.10 -7.52
CA PHE A 79 11.72 6.53 -8.17
C PHE A 79 11.90 7.88 -8.89
N THR A 80 12.55 8.85 -8.25
CA THR A 80 12.70 10.20 -8.81
C THR A 80 13.60 10.23 -10.05
N THR A 81 14.50 9.24 -10.22
CA THR A 81 15.37 9.13 -11.41
C THR A 81 14.62 8.86 -12.71
N HIS A 82 13.36 8.43 -12.66
CA HIS A 82 12.52 8.25 -13.86
C HIS A 82 12.01 9.57 -14.47
N PHE A 83 12.39 10.71 -13.90
CA PHE A 83 11.95 12.05 -14.32
C PHE A 83 13.16 12.93 -14.66
N HIS A 84 13.04 13.75 -15.72
CA HIS A 84 14.14 14.58 -16.23
C HIS A 84 14.54 15.78 -15.35
N GLY A 85 13.89 15.98 -14.21
CA GLY A 85 14.13 17.15 -13.35
C GLY A 85 13.24 17.19 -12.12
N TRP A 86 13.18 16.06 -11.39
CA TRP A 86 12.41 15.99 -10.15
C TRP A 86 12.88 17.08 -9.16
N GLN A 87 11.97 17.96 -8.78
CA GLN A 87 12.22 19.02 -7.82
C GLN A 87 11.85 18.52 -6.43
N GLU A 88 12.83 18.47 -5.53
CA GLU A 88 12.57 18.14 -4.14
C GLU A 88 11.76 19.28 -3.49
N GLY A 89 10.51 19.00 -3.15
CA GLY A 89 9.70 19.96 -2.40
C GLY A 89 10.27 20.17 -0.99
N ALA A 90 10.02 21.32 -0.37
CA ALA A 90 10.49 21.61 0.99
C ALA A 90 10.04 20.59 2.06
N LYS A 91 9.03 19.76 1.74
CA LYS A 91 8.51 18.68 2.61
C LYS A 91 8.98 17.29 2.21
N GLN A 92 9.60 17.14 1.04
CA GLN A 92 10.03 15.85 0.53
C GLN A 92 11.23 15.36 1.34
N LYS A 93 11.09 14.19 1.94
CA LYS A 93 12.19 13.48 2.58
C LYS A 93 12.65 12.39 1.62
N CYS A 94 13.46 12.76 0.64
CA CYS A 94 14.11 11.77 -0.22
C CYS A 94 14.81 10.74 0.65
N SER A 95 14.31 9.51 0.65
CA SER A 95 14.95 8.42 1.38
C SER A 95 16.08 7.88 0.51
N VAL A 96 17.29 7.83 1.06
CA VAL A 96 18.44 7.13 0.46
C VAL A 96 18.16 5.62 0.38
N ASN A 97 17.36 5.10 1.33
CA ASN A 97 16.94 3.70 1.36
C ASN A 97 15.61 3.51 0.63
N ASP A 98 15.41 2.36 0.00
CA ASP A 98 14.11 1.98 -0.56
C ASP A 98 13.06 1.89 0.56
N ASN A 99 12.15 2.86 0.59
CA ASN A 99 11.05 2.98 1.54
C ASN A 99 9.69 2.68 0.86
N THR A 100 9.70 2.05 -0.31
CA THR A 100 8.47 1.61 -0.96
C THR A 100 7.79 0.48 -0.20
N LEU A 101 6.48 0.37 -0.38
CA LEU A 101 5.68 -0.75 0.15
C LEU A 101 5.40 -1.75 -0.96
N ASP A 102 5.31 -3.03 -0.63
CA ASP A 102 4.85 -4.03 -1.59
C ASP A 102 3.33 -3.87 -1.83
N ALA A 103 2.93 -3.75 -3.10
CA ALA A 103 1.53 -3.50 -3.45
C ALA A 103 0.64 -4.74 -3.24
N VAL A 104 1.18 -5.96 -3.31
CA VAL A 104 0.43 -7.18 -3.03
C VAL A 104 0.07 -7.21 -1.54
N ASP A 105 1.01 -6.92 -0.67
CA ASP A 105 0.76 -6.90 0.77
C ASP A 105 -0.22 -5.78 1.18
N GLU A 106 -0.08 -4.60 0.59
CA GLU A 106 -1.05 -3.51 0.81
C GLU A 106 -2.44 -3.85 0.24
N TYR A 107 -2.52 -4.54 -0.90
CA TYR A 107 -3.79 -5.04 -1.44
C TYR A 107 -4.45 -6.05 -0.48
N LYS A 108 -3.70 -7.03 0.04
CA LYS A 108 -4.24 -8.03 0.96
C LYS A 108 -4.84 -7.38 2.20
N LYS A 109 -4.19 -6.36 2.77
CA LYS A 109 -4.69 -5.60 3.93
C LYS A 109 -6.07 -4.98 3.70
N TYR A 110 -6.35 -4.52 2.49
CA TYR A 110 -7.62 -3.87 2.15
C TYR A 110 -8.74 -4.83 1.76
N PHE A 111 -8.40 -5.92 1.07
CA PHE A 111 -9.38 -6.78 0.40
C PHE A 111 -9.57 -8.13 1.07
N ILE A 112 -8.64 -8.54 1.93
CA ILE A 112 -8.68 -9.85 2.57
C ILE A 112 -8.93 -9.67 4.04
N LYS A 113 -10.05 -10.23 4.50
CA LYS A 113 -10.48 -10.23 5.88
C LYS A 113 -10.61 -11.66 6.39
N TYR A 114 -10.18 -11.88 7.63
CA TYR A 114 -10.24 -13.17 8.30
C TYR A 114 -10.99 -13.03 9.62
N SER A 115 -11.59 -14.14 10.05
CA SER A 115 -12.14 -14.19 11.40
C SER A 115 -11.03 -14.23 12.45
N TYR A 116 -11.35 -13.80 13.67
CA TYR A 116 -10.42 -13.94 14.80
C TYR A 116 -9.99 -15.41 15.01
N ASP A 117 -10.92 -16.36 14.86
CA ASP A 117 -10.63 -17.79 14.99
C ASP A 117 -9.64 -18.27 13.92
N ASP A 118 -9.82 -17.83 12.67
CA ASP A 118 -8.93 -18.21 11.58
C ASP A 118 -7.52 -17.68 11.78
N LEU A 119 -7.39 -16.44 12.27
CA LEU A 119 -6.08 -15.84 12.55
C LEU A 119 -5.36 -16.57 13.69
N VAL A 120 -6.05 -16.85 14.80
CA VAL A 120 -5.46 -17.54 15.96
C VAL A 120 -5.11 -18.99 15.63
N ASN A 121 -5.93 -19.67 14.82
CA ASN A 121 -5.70 -21.04 14.39
C ASN A 121 -4.80 -21.16 13.16
N LYS A 122 -4.19 -20.06 12.70
CA LYS A 122 -3.30 -20.02 11.52
C LYS A 122 -3.93 -20.55 10.23
N LYS A 123 -5.24 -20.38 10.07
CA LYS A 123 -6.03 -20.74 8.88
C LYS A 123 -6.07 -19.59 7.87
N PHE A 124 -4.91 -19.02 7.55
CA PHE A 124 -4.78 -17.96 6.56
C PHE A 124 -3.80 -18.37 5.45
N GLN A 125 -3.87 -17.70 4.29
CA GLN A 125 -3.03 -18.05 3.14
C GLN A 125 -1.54 -17.74 3.40
N LYS A 126 -0.64 -18.45 2.70
CA LYS A 126 0.81 -18.21 2.80
C LYS A 126 1.19 -16.82 2.25
N GLY A 127 2.09 -16.13 2.94
CA GLY A 127 2.60 -14.81 2.55
C GLY A 127 1.78 -13.63 3.08
N ILE A 128 1.00 -13.83 4.14
CA ILE A 128 0.45 -12.74 4.95
C ILE A 128 1.48 -12.31 5.98
N ASP A 129 1.52 -11.02 6.32
CA ASP A 129 2.34 -10.52 7.42
C ASP A 129 1.81 -11.00 8.79
N GLU A 130 2.47 -12.03 9.35
CA GLU A 130 2.16 -12.61 10.66
C GLU A 130 2.36 -11.62 11.82
N GLN A 131 3.13 -10.54 11.63
CA GLN A 131 3.37 -9.54 12.67
C GLN A 131 2.25 -8.49 12.76
N SER A 132 1.40 -8.45 11.73
CA SER A 132 0.34 -7.45 11.55
C SER A 132 -1.02 -8.09 11.28
N LEU A 133 -1.28 -9.27 11.86
CA LEU A 133 -2.53 -10.02 11.68
C LEU A 133 -3.78 -9.20 12.04
N GLU A 134 -3.67 -8.25 12.97
CA GLU A 134 -4.80 -7.41 13.38
C GLU A 134 -5.33 -6.52 12.23
N THR A 135 -4.51 -6.25 11.21
CA THR A 135 -4.93 -5.43 10.06
C THR A 135 -5.88 -6.16 9.10
N TYR A 136 -5.95 -7.50 9.23
CA TYR A 136 -6.81 -8.36 8.42
C TYR A 136 -8.13 -8.72 9.11
N LEU A 137 -8.41 -8.20 10.31
CA LEU A 137 -9.74 -8.31 10.92
C LEU A 137 -10.72 -7.33 10.27
N SER A 138 -12.01 -7.67 10.25
CA SER A 138 -13.07 -6.67 9.99
C SER A 138 -13.14 -5.67 11.14
N ASP A 139 -13.75 -4.52 10.90
CA ASP A 139 -13.87 -3.50 11.96
C ASP A 139 -14.74 -4.01 13.12
N GLU A 140 -15.77 -4.81 12.86
CA GLU A 140 -16.62 -5.41 13.90
C GLU A 140 -15.86 -6.44 14.74
N GLU A 141 -15.09 -7.33 14.09
CA GLU A 141 -14.28 -8.32 14.80
C GLU A 141 -13.13 -7.67 15.56
N PHE A 142 -12.49 -6.66 14.97
CA PHE A 142 -11.46 -5.90 15.65
C PHE A 142 -12.00 -5.28 16.94
N GLN A 143 -13.18 -4.65 16.87
CA GLN A 143 -13.82 -4.07 18.04
C GLN A 143 -14.22 -5.14 19.07
N THR A 144 -14.69 -6.31 18.62
CA THR A 144 -15.01 -7.44 19.51
C THR A 144 -13.78 -7.99 20.23
N VAL A 145 -12.65 -8.10 19.51
CA VAL A 145 -11.40 -8.69 20.03
C VAL A 145 -10.65 -7.71 20.93
N PHE A 146 -10.50 -6.45 20.50
CA PHE A 146 -9.69 -5.44 21.19
C PHE A 146 -10.50 -4.48 22.08
N GLY A 147 -11.83 -4.45 21.96
CA GLY A 147 -12.70 -3.56 22.73
C GLY A 147 -12.60 -2.08 22.33
N MET A 148 -12.00 -1.78 21.18
CA MET A 148 -11.80 -0.42 20.67
C MET A 148 -11.77 -0.42 19.14
N THR A 149 -11.90 0.75 18.52
CA THR A 149 -11.83 0.85 17.06
C THR A 149 -10.39 0.73 16.54
N PRO A 150 -10.19 0.34 15.27
CA PRO A 150 -8.87 0.29 14.64
C PRO A 150 -8.11 1.63 14.71
N GLU A 151 -8.81 2.76 14.58
CA GLU A 151 -8.23 4.10 14.65
C GLU A 151 -7.70 4.40 16.06
N ALA A 152 -8.50 4.08 17.09
CA ALA A 152 -8.09 4.23 18.48
C ALA A 152 -6.88 3.35 18.79
N PHE A 153 -6.83 2.13 18.25
CA PHE A 153 -5.68 1.24 18.39
C PHE A 153 -4.43 1.81 17.71
N GLN A 154 -4.54 2.33 16.48
CA GLN A 154 -3.41 2.92 15.76
C GLN A 154 -2.85 4.18 16.44
N ALA A 155 -3.69 4.93 17.16
CA ALA A 155 -3.27 6.09 17.94
C ALA A 155 -2.47 5.71 19.22
N LEU A 156 -2.48 4.44 19.63
CA LEU A 156 -1.71 3.99 20.80
C LEU A 156 -0.20 3.93 20.47
N PRO A 157 0.67 4.18 21.48
CA PRO A 157 2.11 3.96 21.33
C PRO A 157 2.43 2.54 20.85
N THR A 158 3.47 2.39 20.04
CA THR A 158 3.90 1.10 19.45
C THR A 158 4.08 0.00 20.50
N TRP A 159 4.66 0.32 21.66
CA TRP A 159 4.82 -0.65 22.75
C TRP A 159 3.49 -1.20 23.28
N LYS A 160 2.45 -0.35 23.33
CA LYS A 160 1.12 -0.74 23.83
C LYS A 160 0.39 -1.59 22.80
N ARG A 161 0.49 -1.24 21.52
CA ARG A 161 -0.02 -2.07 20.41
C ARG A 161 0.60 -3.46 20.43
N ALA A 162 1.93 -3.56 20.54
CA ALA A 162 2.64 -4.83 20.61
C ALA A 162 2.18 -5.71 21.79
N THR A 163 1.97 -5.11 22.96
CA THR A 163 1.44 -5.84 24.14
C THR A 163 0.02 -6.38 23.90
N LEU A 164 -0.87 -5.57 23.32
CA LEU A 164 -2.25 -5.99 23.04
C LEU A 164 -2.30 -7.10 21.97
N LYS A 165 -1.50 -7.00 20.91
CA LYS A 165 -1.35 -8.07 19.91
C LYS A 165 -0.92 -9.39 20.55
N LYS A 166 0.08 -9.33 21.44
CA LYS A 166 0.55 -10.50 22.21
C LYS A 166 -0.54 -11.11 23.09
N GLN A 167 -1.32 -10.30 23.79
CA GLN A 167 -2.44 -10.77 24.61
C GLN A 167 -3.50 -11.52 23.80
N LYS A 168 -3.72 -11.12 22.54
CA LYS A 168 -4.73 -11.70 21.64
C LYS A 168 -4.17 -12.76 20.69
N LYS A 169 -2.90 -13.14 20.82
CA LYS A 169 -2.19 -14.11 19.95
C LYS A 169 -2.22 -13.73 18.46
N LEU A 170 -2.20 -12.44 18.15
CA LEU A 170 -2.15 -11.89 16.80
C LEU A 170 -0.75 -11.32 16.50
N TYR A 171 0.28 -12.16 16.61
CA TYR A 171 1.69 -11.80 16.43
C TYR A 171 2.53 -12.99 15.94
#